data_AF-A0A9N8H091-F1
#
_entry.id   AF-A0A9N8H091-F1
#
_cell.length_a   1.000
_cell.length_b   1.000
_cell.length_c   1.000
_cell.angle_alpha   90.00
_cell.angle_beta   90.00
_cell.angle_gamma   90.00
#
_symmetry.space_group_name_H-M   'P 1'
#
loop_
_entity.id
_entity.type
_entity.pdbx_description
1 polymer ?
#
loop_
_entity_poly.entity_id
_entity_poly.type
_entity_poly.pdbx_seq_one_letter_code
_entity_poly.pdbx_strand_id
1 'polypeptide(L)'
;MNISINTENQSVMSDLMRAGSVVQQLEQQGVTVLSVITRQGKPCIHIARHSYCDALIRDGKAAYQYFNQNKGKQGVFDTLGCRVYWSESIH
;
A
#
# COMPACT_ATOMS: atom_id res chain seq x y z
N MET A 1 9.22 16.01 22.85
CA MET A 1 9.99 16.18 21.59
C MET A 1 9.25 17.23 20.77
N ASN A 2 9.74 18.47 20.73
CA ASN A 2 9.08 19.55 19.98
C ASN A 2 9.56 19.48 18.53
N ILE A 3 8.71 18.99 17.65
CA ILE A 3 8.97 18.99 16.21
C ILE A 3 8.52 20.37 15.71
N SER A 4 9.46 21.23 15.32
CA SER A 4 9.14 22.47 14.62
C SER A 4 8.55 22.13 13.25
N ILE A 5 7.26 22.41 13.09
CA ILE A 5 6.51 22.05 11.87
C ILE A 5 6.76 23.14 10.82
N ASN A 6 7.65 22.88 9.86
CA ASN A 6 7.70 23.62 8.59
C ASN A 6 6.78 22.92 7.56
N THR A 7 6.48 23.57 6.44
CA THR A 7 5.51 23.06 5.44
C THR A 7 5.88 21.67 4.88
N GLU A 8 7.17 21.37 4.74
CA GLU A 8 7.65 20.04 4.33
C GLU A 8 7.42 18.98 5.41
N ASN A 9 7.59 19.32 6.69
CA ASN A 9 7.25 18.43 7.79
C ASN A 9 5.74 18.13 7.84
N GLN A 10 4.87 19.06 7.38
CA GLN A 10 3.42 18.83 7.32
C GLN A 10 3.02 17.80 6.28
N SER A 11 3.62 17.85 5.08
CA SER A 11 3.30 16.88 4.02
C SER A 11 3.74 15.47 4.40
N VAL A 12 4.95 15.33 4.95
CA VAL A 12 5.47 14.05 5.46
C VAL A 12 4.58 13.49 6.58
N MET A 13 4.15 14.35 7.52
CA MET A 13 3.24 13.92 8.60
C MET A 13 1.87 13.48 8.06
N SER A 14 1.33 14.19 7.08
CA SER A 14 0.08 13.82 6.42
C SER A 14 0.19 12.47 5.72
N ASP A 15 1.28 12.23 4.98
CA ASP A 15 1.56 10.97 4.32
C ASP A 15 1.63 9.80 5.32
N LEU A 16 2.30 10.03 6.46
CA LEU A 16 2.42 9.06 7.53
C LEU A 16 1.05 8.73 8.16
N MET A 17 0.22 9.74 8.42
CA MET A 17 -1.13 9.53 8.95
C MET A 17 -2.01 8.74 7.98
N ARG A 18 -1.94 9.06 6.68
CA ARG A 18 -2.68 8.33 5.64
C ARG A 18 -2.22 6.88 5.55
N ALA A 19 -0.92 6.64 5.52
CA ALA A 19 -0.36 5.29 5.50
C ALA A 19 -0.78 4.50 6.75
N GLY A 20 -0.71 5.10 7.94
CA GLY A 20 -1.14 4.46 9.19
C GLY A 20 -2.62 4.08 9.18
N SER A 21 -3.50 4.96 8.66
CA SER A 21 -4.92 4.65 8.54
C SER A 21 -5.19 3.47 7.58
N VAL A 22 -4.50 3.43 6.43
CA VAL A 22 -4.65 2.32 5.48
C VAL A 22 -4.10 1.01 6.05
N VAL A 23 -2.96 1.03 6.74
CA VAL A 23 -2.39 -0.14 7.42
C VAL A 23 -3.39 -0.68 8.45
N GLN A 24 -3.94 0.18 9.31
CA GLN A 24 -4.92 -0.22 10.31
C GLN A 24 -6.17 -0.85 9.68
N GLN A 25 -6.68 -0.28 8.58
CA GLN A 25 -7.82 -0.85 7.86
C GLN A 25 -7.49 -2.23 7.27
N LEU A 26 -6.32 -2.40 6.66
CA LEU A 26 -5.87 -3.67 6.10
C LEU A 26 -5.76 -4.75 7.19
N GLU A 27 -5.13 -4.42 8.32
CA GLU A 27 -4.98 -5.35 9.45
C GLU A 27 -6.32 -5.74 10.06
N GLN A 28 -7.29 -4.81 10.16
CA GLN A 28 -8.66 -5.11 10.58
C GLN A 28 -9.39 -6.06 9.62
N GLN A 29 -9.01 -6.10 8.35
CA GLN A 29 -9.50 -7.06 7.35
C GLN A 29 -8.72 -8.40 7.37
N GLY A 30 -7.80 -8.58 8.32
CA GLY A 30 -6.94 -9.76 8.42
C GLY A 30 -5.77 -9.80 7.43
N VAL A 31 -5.51 -8.70 6.72
CA VAL A 31 -4.42 -8.61 5.74
C VAL A 31 -3.11 -8.33 6.46
N THR A 32 -2.09 -9.14 6.19
CA THR A 32 -0.73 -8.90 6.71
C THR A 32 -0.01 -7.83 5.90
N VAL A 33 0.42 -6.76 6.56
CA VAL A 33 1.31 -5.76 5.97
C VAL A 33 2.76 -6.22 6.09
N LEU A 34 3.48 -6.25 4.97
CA LEU A 34 4.88 -6.68 4.90
C LEU A 34 5.85 -5.50 4.99
N SER A 35 5.54 -4.38 4.34
CA SER A 35 6.35 -3.17 4.43
C SER A 35 5.58 -1.92 4.00
N VAL A 36 6.03 -0.77 4.49
CA VAL A 36 5.57 0.55 4.05
C VAL A 36 6.80 1.33 3.59
N ILE A 37 6.79 1.80 2.34
CA ILE A 37 7.87 2.62 1.78
C ILE A 37 7.28 3.85 1.10
N THR A 38 8.04 4.94 1.03
CA THR A 38 7.64 6.10 0.24
C THR A 38 8.38 6.08 -1.09
N ARG A 39 7.64 6.14 -2.21
CA ARG A 39 8.21 6.20 -3.56
C ARG A 39 7.67 7.42 -4.29
N GLN A 40 8.56 8.32 -4.72
CA GLN A 40 8.19 9.56 -5.42
C GLN A 40 7.14 10.40 -4.65
N GLY A 41 7.28 10.50 -3.32
CA GLY A 41 6.33 11.24 -2.49
C GLY A 41 4.97 10.57 -2.30
N LYS A 42 4.83 9.28 -2.68
CA LYS A 42 3.61 8.49 -2.45
C LYS A 42 3.91 7.31 -1.53
N PRO A 43 3.17 7.11 -0.42
CA PRO A 43 3.26 5.91 0.38
C PRO A 43 2.82 4.67 -0.41
N CYS A 44 3.64 3.65 -0.39
CA CYS A 44 3.44 2.35 -1.03
C CYS A 44 3.48 1.27 0.05
N ILE A 45 2.38 0.54 0.21
CA ILE A 45 2.16 -0.48 1.23
C ILE A 45 2.20 -1.84 0.54
N HIS A 46 3.19 -2.65 0.90
CA HIS A 46 3.31 -4.02 0.44
C HIS A 46 2.56 -4.93 1.40
N ILE A 47 1.63 -5.73 0.89
CA ILE A 47 0.87 -6.70 1.68
C ILE A 47 1.14 -8.13 1.20
N ALA A 48 0.94 -9.08 2.11
CA ALA A 48 0.88 -10.49 1.76
C ALA A 48 -0.38 -10.74 0.92
N ARG A 49 -0.31 -11.76 0.06
CA ARG A 49 -1.47 -12.20 -0.70
C ARG A 49 -2.56 -12.69 0.26
N HIS A 50 -3.77 -12.16 0.12
CA HIS A 50 -4.91 -12.48 0.99
C HIS A 50 -6.21 -12.62 0.16
N SER A 51 -7.25 -13.28 0.66
CA SER A 51 -8.54 -13.44 -0.04
C SER A 51 -9.22 -12.10 -0.35
N TYR A 52 -8.95 -11.08 0.47
CA TYR A 52 -9.37 -9.70 0.22
C TYR A 52 -8.86 -9.16 -1.13
N CYS A 53 -7.65 -9.55 -1.55
CA CYS A 53 -7.08 -9.19 -2.84
C CYS A 53 -7.93 -9.71 -4.01
N ASP A 54 -8.44 -10.95 -3.90
CA ASP A 54 -9.33 -11.54 -4.91
C ASP A 54 -10.63 -10.76 -5.04
N ALA A 55 -11.22 -10.40 -3.89
CA ALA A 55 -12.43 -9.59 -3.87
C ALA A 55 -12.20 -8.23 -4.53
N LEU A 56 -11.06 -7.57 -4.27
CA LEU A 56 -10.72 -6.30 -4.90
C LEU A 56 -10.56 -6.41 -6.43
N ILE A 57 -9.93 -7.47 -6.91
CA ILE A 57 -9.79 -7.71 -8.37
C ILE A 57 -11.17 -7.98 -8.99
N ARG A 58 -11.97 -8.85 -8.37
CA ARG A 58 -13.31 -9.21 -8.84
C ARG A 58 -14.24 -8.00 -8.88
N ASP A 59 -14.16 -7.13 -7.88
CA ASP A 59 -14.95 -5.90 -7.78
C ASP A 59 -14.44 -4.78 -8.71
N GLY A 60 -13.33 -4.99 -9.44
CA GLY A 60 -12.71 -3.98 -10.30
C GLY A 60 -12.02 -2.84 -9.53
N LYS A 61 -11.77 -3.01 -8.23
CA LYS A 61 -11.11 -2.02 -7.36
C LYS A 61 -9.58 -2.13 -7.41
N ALA A 62 -9.07 -3.28 -7.81
CA ALA A 62 -7.66 -3.52 -8.06
C ALA A 62 -7.41 -3.94 -9.50
N ALA A 63 -6.18 -3.76 -9.97
CA ALA A 63 -5.73 -4.20 -11.28
C ALA A 63 -4.40 -4.95 -11.19
N TYR A 64 -4.14 -5.79 -12.19
CA TYR A 64 -2.85 -6.46 -12.31
C TYR A 64 -1.85 -5.63 -13.10
N GLN A 65 -0.65 -5.53 -12.56
CA GLN A 65 0.52 -5.01 -13.26
C GLN A 65 1.51 -6.14 -13.50
N TYR A 66 2.03 -6.20 -14.72
CA TYR A 66 3.00 -7.19 -15.15
C TYR A 66 4.38 -6.54 -15.22
N PHE A 67 5.34 -7.11 -14.51
CA PHE A 67 6.73 -6.66 -14.53
C PHE A 67 7.61 -7.72 -15.21
N ASN A 68 8.60 -7.25 -15.97
CA ASN A 68 9.44 -8.13 -16.78
C ASN A 68 10.25 -9.16 -15.96
N GLN A 69 10.45 -10.32 -16.58
CA GLN A 69 11.22 -11.55 -16.29
C GLN A 69 11.43 -12.04 -14.83
N ASN A 70 11.56 -11.19 -13.81
CA ASN A 70 11.86 -11.63 -12.43
C ASN A 70 10.93 -11.06 -11.35
N LYS A 71 10.01 -10.15 -11.68
CA LYS A 71 9.15 -9.46 -10.68
C LYS A 71 7.71 -9.97 -10.63
N GLY A 72 7.35 -10.88 -11.54
CA GLY A 72 6.06 -11.55 -11.55
C GLY A 72 4.87 -10.62 -11.79
N LYS A 73 3.68 -11.17 -11.51
CA LYS A 73 2.39 -10.48 -11.55
C LYS A 73 2.11 -9.86 -10.19
N GLN A 74 1.78 -8.57 -10.16
CA GLN A 74 1.39 -7.88 -8.93
C GLN A 74 -0.03 -7.34 -9.04
N GLY A 75 -0.82 -7.52 -7.98
CA GLY A 75 -2.07 -6.77 -7.85
C GLY A 75 -1.82 -5.44 -7.17
N VAL A 76 -2.50 -4.40 -7.64
CA VAL A 76 -2.37 -3.05 -7.12
C VAL A 76 -3.73 -2.37 -6.99
N PHE A 77 -3.87 -1.53 -5.98
CA PHE A 77 -4.93 -0.51 -5.93
C PHE A 77 -4.42 0.73 -5.20
N ASP A 78 -5.11 1.85 -5.39
CA ASP A 78 -4.82 3.09 -4.71
C ASP A 78 -5.97 3.44 -3.77
N THR A 79 -5.67 3.82 -2.53
CA THR A 79 -6.67 4.24 -1.52
C THR A 79 -6.07 5.28 -0.58
N LEU A 80 -6.85 6.30 -0.21
CA LEU A 80 -6.42 7.41 0.67
C LEU A 80 -5.08 8.04 0.24
N GLY A 81 -4.79 8.03 -1.06
CA GLY A 81 -3.53 8.51 -1.64
C GLY A 81 -2.30 7.64 -1.35
N CYS A 82 -2.48 6.45 -0.78
CA CYS A 82 -1.50 5.37 -0.71
C CYS A 82 -1.68 4.42 -1.89
N ARG A 83 -0.60 3.76 -2.31
CA ARG A 83 -0.65 2.60 -3.20
C ARG A 83 -0.51 1.34 -2.36
N VAL A 84 -1.42 0.39 -2.52
CA VAL A 84 -1.30 -0.94 -1.92
C VAL A 84 -1.00 -1.94 -3.02
N TYR A 85 -0.05 -2.84 -2.77
CA TYR A 85 0.34 -3.85 -3.74
C TYR A 85 0.71 -5.18 -3.09
N TRP A 86 0.58 -6.27 -3.85
CA TRP A 86 1.01 -7.61 -3.47
C TRP A 86 1.57 -8.37 -4.67
N SER A 87 2.40 -9.37 -4.40
CA SER A 87 2.82 -10.36 -5.38
C SER A 87 1.78 -11.47 -5.52
N GLU A 88 1.42 -11.85 -6.73
CA GLU A 88 0.69 -13.10 -7.02
C GLU A 88 1.63 -14.31 -7.09
N SER A 89 2.94 -14.09 -7.09
CA SER A 89 3.92 -15.17 -7.06
C SER A 89 4.10 -15.62 -5.62
N ILE A 90 3.67 -16.85 -5.33
CA ILE A 90 3.96 -17.56 -4.08
C ILE A 90 5.46 -17.92 -4.16
N HIS A 91 6.28 -17.37 -3.27
CA HIS A 91 7.63 -17.89 -3.04
C HIS A 91 7.55 -19.03 -2.02
#